data_AF-A0A819U7Y4-F1
#
_entry.id   AF-A0A819U7Y4-F1
#
_cell.length_a   1.000
_cell.length_b   1.000
_cell.length_c   1.000
_cell.angle_alpha   90.00
_cell.angle_beta   90.00
_cell.angle_gamma   90.00
#
_symmetry.space_group_name_H-M   'P 1'
#
loop_
_entity.id
_entity.type
_entity.pdbx_description
1 polymer ?
#
loop_
_entity_poly.entity_id
_entity_poly.type
_entity_poly.pdbx_seq_one_letter_code
_entity_poly.pdbx_strand_id
1 'polypeptide(L)'
;MNKIVMNTSSEKKDSNKTKPSSAILIDEPIRMQPAHVRIPHHFLFSLISTICLCPATGLIALAYSIKSSAKADVNFHDKARRYSRYALIWNIISVIFVIALTIFIKLNDNKKLDQKRLYVVFREQGVNGEPFVPLIGQLSRIRQCRKIGSPMDFHQNLIQKHQTYIYVWFWSCSAQTIFAPIIGKQNLLISEGYEHERARKMINPAFYHTNLKSMVSIITDQKRKTI
;
A
#
# COMPACT_ATOMS: atom_id res chain seq x y z
N MET A 1 39.50 -13.15 -13.16
CA MET A 1 38.84 -12.90 -11.85
C MET A 1 39.16 -11.47 -11.42
N ASN A 2 38.26 -10.53 -11.68
CA ASN A 2 38.49 -9.11 -11.39
C ASN A 2 38.03 -8.77 -9.97
N LYS A 3 38.98 -8.34 -9.14
CA LYS A 3 38.78 -7.93 -7.75
C LYS A 3 38.24 -6.49 -7.76
N ILE A 4 36.97 -6.33 -7.43
CA ILE A 4 36.35 -5.01 -7.22
C ILE A 4 36.81 -4.51 -5.85
N VAL A 5 37.71 -3.52 -5.85
CA VAL A 5 38.17 -2.82 -4.66
C VAL A 5 37.15 -1.72 -4.36
N MET A 6 36.30 -1.92 -3.35
CA MET A 6 35.45 -0.87 -2.80
C MET A 6 36.29 0.01 -1.87
N ASN A 7 36.54 1.25 -2.29
CA ASN A 7 37.08 2.30 -1.43
C ASN A 7 35.96 2.82 -0.53
N THR A 8 36.01 2.46 0.75
CA THR A 8 35.25 3.10 1.82
C THR A 8 35.90 4.43 2.16
N SER A 9 35.20 5.52 1.85
CA SER A 9 35.61 6.88 2.20
C SER A 9 35.49 7.05 3.71
N SER A 10 36.63 7.05 4.40
CA SER A 10 36.76 7.25 5.83
C SER A 10 36.52 8.72 6.18
N GLU A 11 35.57 8.91 7.08
CA GLU A 11 35.16 10.17 7.68
C GLU A 11 36.32 10.71 8.53
N LYS A 12 36.91 11.82 8.06
CA LYS A 12 38.04 12.51 8.70
C LYS A 12 37.56 13.18 9.98
N LYS A 13 37.95 12.62 11.13
CA LYS A 13 37.64 13.12 12.47
C LYS A 13 38.74 14.10 12.89
N ASP A 14 38.56 15.38 12.58
CA ASP A 14 39.49 16.43 12.99
C ASP A 14 39.32 16.74 14.48
N SER A 15 40.20 16.16 15.30
CA SER A 15 40.38 16.47 16.71
C SER A 15 41.22 17.74 16.85
N ASN A 16 40.55 18.89 16.91
CA ASN A 16 41.24 20.16 17.13
C ASN A 16 41.46 20.41 18.64
N LYS A 17 42.74 20.50 19.01
CA LYS A 17 43.29 20.71 20.36
C LYS A 17 42.80 22.02 20.96
N THR A 18 42.17 21.94 22.12
CA THR A 18 41.78 23.07 22.96
C THR A 18 43.02 23.68 23.63
N LYS A 19 43.25 24.97 23.41
CA LYS A 19 44.27 25.79 24.09
C LYS A 19 43.57 26.51 25.25
N PRO A 20 44.07 26.44 26.50
CA PRO A 20 43.47 27.19 27.60
C PRO A 20 43.82 28.67 27.46
N SER A 21 42.84 29.48 27.04
CA SER A 21 42.96 30.93 26.98
C SER A 21 42.47 31.51 28.29
N SER A 22 43.35 32.27 28.94
CA SER A 22 43.15 33.04 30.15
C SER A 22 41.91 33.94 30.08
N ALA A 23 41.18 33.97 31.18
CA ALA A 23 39.94 34.71 31.38
C ALA A 23 40.18 36.22 31.23
N ILE A 24 39.64 36.78 30.15
CA ILE A 24 39.35 38.21 30.02
C ILE A 24 37.84 38.32 30.08
N LEU A 25 37.33 38.95 31.14
CA LEU A 25 35.91 39.23 31.35
C LEU A 25 35.52 40.37 30.40
N ILE A 26 35.21 39.99 29.16
CA ILE A 26 34.62 40.86 28.14
C ILE A 26 33.11 40.74 28.31
N ASP A 27 32.43 41.85 28.59
CA ASP A 27 30.97 41.94 28.58
C ASP A 27 30.42 41.21 27.34
N GLU A 28 29.71 40.10 27.55
CA GLU A 28 29.14 39.33 26.44
C GLU A 28 28.13 40.25 25.72
N PRO A 29 28.36 40.59 24.43
CA PRO A 29 27.37 41.35 23.69
C PRO A 29 26.09 40.51 23.68
N ILE A 30 24.98 41.15 24.06
CA ILE A 30 23.62 40.57 24.07
C ILE A 30 23.47 39.75 22.78
N ARG A 31 23.61 38.42 22.90
CA ARG A 31 23.45 37.51 21.76
C ARG A 31 21.99 37.59 21.39
N MET A 32 21.68 38.37 20.35
CA MET A 32 20.36 38.35 19.74
C MET A 32 20.04 36.90 19.42
N GLN A 33 19.05 36.35 20.14
CA GLN A 33 18.57 35.01 19.82
C GLN A 33 18.10 35.04 18.37
N PRO A 34 18.59 34.13 17.51
CA PRO A 34 18.18 34.10 16.13
C PRO A 34 16.66 33.95 16.09
N ALA A 35 16.00 34.85 15.37
CA ALA A 35 14.55 34.83 15.22
C ALA A 35 14.10 33.40 14.87
N HIS A 36 13.16 32.87 15.65
CA HIS A 36 12.72 31.47 15.54
C HIS A 36 12.20 31.19 14.13
N VAL A 37 13.04 30.58 13.28
CA VAL A 37 12.69 30.27 11.90
C VAL A 37 11.67 29.13 11.90
N ARG A 38 10.39 29.43 11.68
CA ARG A 38 9.37 28.39 11.47
C ARG A 38 9.65 27.64 10.17
N ILE A 39 10.02 26.37 10.28
CA ILE A 39 10.16 25.46 9.13
C ILE A 39 8.79 24.86 8.85
N PRO A 40 8.27 24.91 7.61
CA PRO A 40 6.98 24.32 7.27
C PRO A 40 7.04 22.79 7.44
N HIS A 41 6.12 22.24 8.24
CA HIS A 41 6.04 20.80 8.45
C HIS A 41 5.09 20.17 7.42
N HIS A 42 5.64 19.46 6.43
CA HIS A 42 4.85 18.71 5.44
C HIS A 42 4.47 17.29 5.91
N PHE A 43 4.67 17.00 7.20
CA PHE A 43 4.46 15.67 7.78
C PHE A 43 3.03 15.14 7.58
N LEU A 44 2.04 15.98 7.90
CA LEU A 44 0.63 15.61 7.76
C LEU A 44 0.28 15.26 6.31
N PHE A 45 0.80 16.03 5.36
CA PHE A 45 0.56 15.79 3.94
C PHE A 45 1.23 14.49 3.48
N SER A 46 2.46 14.20 3.92
CA SER A 46 3.14 12.94 3.62
C SER A 46 2.43 11.73 4.24
N LEU A 47 1.86 11.88 5.44
CA LEU A 47 1.04 10.85 6.08
C LEU A 47 -0.21 10.56 5.22
N ILE A 48 -0.95 11.60 4.83
CA ILE A 48 -2.13 11.47 3.97
C ILE A 48 -1.75 10.86 2.61
N SER A 49 -0.66 11.30 1.99
CA SER A 49 -0.19 10.72 0.72
C SER A 49 0.16 9.24 0.84
N THR A 50 0.69 8.81 1.99
CA THR A 50 1.03 7.41 2.27
C THR A 50 -0.23 6.55 2.40
N ILE A 51 -1.27 7.06 3.06
CA ILE A 51 -2.51 6.33 3.32
C ILE A 51 -3.43 6.34 2.09
N CYS A 52 -3.54 7.46 1.38
CA CYS A 52 -4.62 7.70 0.42
C CYS A 52 -4.21 7.66 -1.06
N LEU A 53 -2.97 8.01 -1.44
CA LEU A 53 -2.60 8.19 -2.85
C LEU A 53 -1.68 7.09 -3.38
N CYS A 54 -0.51 6.93 -2.77
CA CYS A 54 0.52 6.01 -3.26
C CYS A 54 1.49 5.68 -2.11
N PRO A 55 1.44 4.47 -1.53
CA PRO A 55 2.23 4.12 -0.35
C PRO A 55 3.74 4.28 -0.56
N ALA A 56 4.24 3.90 -1.75
CA ALA A 56 5.67 3.96 -2.05
C ALA A 56 6.22 5.39 -2.06
N THR A 57 5.57 6.31 -2.76
CA THR A 57 6.00 7.72 -2.83
C THR A 57 5.72 8.47 -1.52
N GLY A 58 4.61 8.14 -0.85
CA GLY A 58 4.28 8.66 0.47
C GLY A 58 5.32 8.31 1.54
N LEU A 59 5.79 7.06 1.58
CA LEU A 59 6.84 6.63 2.52
C LEU A 59 8.16 7.38 2.31
N ILE A 60 8.55 7.63 1.06
CA ILE A 60 9.75 8.42 0.74
C ILE A 60 9.59 9.86 1.23
N ALA A 61 8.43 10.48 0.97
CA ALA A 61 8.12 11.83 1.44
C ALA A 61 8.12 11.91 2.98
N LEU A 62 7.54 10.91 3.65
CA LEU A 62 7.51 10.79 5.10
C LEU A 62 8.93 10.69 5.68
N ALA A 63 9.80 9.85 5.09
CA ALA A 63 11.18 9.70 5.51
C ALA A 63 11.96 11.03 5.42
N TYR A 64 11.75 11.80 4.36
CA TYR A 64 12.34 13.14 4.23
C TYR A 64 11.77 14.16 5.22
N SER A 65 10.48 14.06 5.56
CA SER A 65 9.85 14.91 6.58
C SER A 65 10.36 14.60 7.99
N ILE A 66 10.66 13.34 8.31
CA ILE A 66 11.26 12.98 9.61
C ILE A 66 12.71 13.46 9.66
N LYS A 67 13.48 13.27 8.56
CA LYS A 67 14.86 13.76 8.44
C LYS A 67 14.96 15.28 8.53
N SER A 68 13.99 16.03 8.01
CA SER A 68 14.00 17.49 8.13
C SER A 68 13.81 17.94 9.58
N SER A 69 12.90 17.29 10.33
CA SER A 69 12.66 17.59 11.74
C SER A 69 13.90 17.30 12.60
N ALA A 70 14.50 16.11 12.44
CA ALA A 70 15.70 15.74 13.20
C ALA A 70 16.92 16.64 12.92
N LYS A 71 16.98 17.32 11.76
CA LYS A 71 18.05 18.26 11.42
C LYS A 71 17.76 19.69 11.86
N ALA A 72 16.50 20.04 12.08
CA ALA A 72 16.12 21.32 12.66
C ALA A 72 16.62 21.44 14.11
N ASP A 73 16.59 20.32 14.86
CA ASP A 73 16.99 20.27 16.28
C ASP A 73 18.51 20.47 16.49
N VAL A 74 19.33 20.21 15.47
CA VAL A 74 20.80 20.30 15.56
C VAL A 74 21.34 21.61 14.97
N ASN A 75 20.53 22.67 14.90
CA ASN A 75 20.88 23.99 14.35
C ASN A 75 21.40 23.98 12.87
N PHE A 76 21.17 22.90 12.12
CA PHE A 76 21.53 22.81 10.69
C PHE A 76 20.36 23.27 9.79
N HIS A 77 19.94 24.53 9.93
CA HIS A 77 18.75 25.07 9.27
C HIS A 77 18.76 24.93 7.74
N ASP A 78 19.91 25.10 7.08
CA ASP A 78 20.02 24.99 5.62
C ASP A 78 19.74 23.56 5.12
N LYS A 79 20.22 22.55 5.84
CA LYS A 79 20.00 21.14 5.49
C LYS A 79 18.53 20.76 5.75
N ALA A 80 17.96 21.21 6.86
CA ALA A 80 16.55 20.98 7.19
C ALA A 80 15.62 21.55 6.09
N ARG A 81 15.92 22.76 5.59
CA ARG A 81 15.17 23.40 4.50
C ARG A 81 15.25 22.60 3.19
N ARG A 82 16.41 22.02 2.84
CA ARG A 82 16.55 21.15 1.65
C ARG A 82 15.69 19.88 1.77
N TYR A 83 15.73 19.22 2.92
CA TYR A 83 14.90 18.02 3.15
C TYR A 83 13.41 18.33 3.13
N SER A 84 12.98 19.47 3.67
CA SER A 84 11.59 19.93 3.57
C SER A 84 11.14 20.13 2.12
N ARG A 85 12.00 20.72 1.27
CA ARG A 85 11.72 20.88 -0.16
C ARG A 85 11.63 19.52 -0.87
N TYR A 86 12.50 18.56 -0.55
CA TYR A 86 12.40 17.21 -1.12
C TYR A 86 11.10 16.52 -0.72
N ALA A 87 10.67 16.61 0.54
CA ALA A 87 9.40 16.05 0.98
C ALA A 87 8.21 16.66 0.19
N LEU A 88 8.21 17.98 -0.02
CA LEU A 88 7.22 18.67 -0.84
C LEU A 88 7.24 18.19 -2.30
N ILE A 89 8.41 18.07 -2.93
CA ILE A 89 8.53 17.59 -4.32
C ILE A 89 7.95 16.18 -4.46
N TRP A 90 8.27 15.26 -3.55
CA TRP A 90 7.73 13.90 -3.58
C TRP A 90 6.21 13.85 -3.40
N ASN A 91 5.67 14.71 -2.54
CA ASN A 91 4.24 14.89 -2.34
C ASN A 91 3.54 15.44 -3.61
N ILE A 92 4.18 16.34 -4.37
CA ILE A 92 3.63 16.82 -5.66
C ILE A 92 3.66 15.69 -6.70
N ILE A 93 4.77 14.94 -6.78
CA ILE A 93 4.91 13.81 -7.70
C ILE A 93 3.82 12.76 -7.45
N SER A 94 3.50 12.46 -6.18
CA SER A 94 2.45 11.49 -5.85
C SER A 94 1.06 11.94 -6.31
N VAL A 95 0.74 13.23 -6.17
CA VAL A 95 -0.52 13.81 -6.67
C VAL A 95 -0.59 13.78 -8.21
N ILE A 96 0.48 14.17 -8.89
CA ILE A 96 0.55 14.11 -10.37
C ILE A 96 0.35 12.68 -10.85
N PHE A 97 0.98 11.71 -10.18
CA PHE A 97 0.84 10.30 -10.51
C PHE A 97 -0.61 9.81 -10.40
N VAL A 98 -1.33 10.19 -9.34
CA VAL A 98 -2.74 9.82 -9.18
C VAL A 98 -3.64 10.46 -10.24
N ILE A 99 -3.40 11.74 -10.57
CA ILE A 99 -4.12 12.42 -11.68
C ILE A 99 -3.85 11.71 -13.01
N ALA A 100 -2.59 11.39 -13.31
CA ALA A 100 -2.21 10.67 -14.53
C ALA A 100 -2.85 9.28 -14.58
N LEU A 101 -2.88 8.55 -13.46
CA LEU A 101 -3.54 7.26 -13.36
C LEU A 101 -5.06 7.37 -13.58
N THR A 102 -5.69 8.42 -13.04
CA THR A 102 -7.14 8.68 -13.22
C THR A 102 -7.47 8.98 -14.68
N ILE A 103 -6.64 9.80 -15.34
CA ILE A 103 -6.74 10.07 -16.78
C ILE A 103 -6.54 8.79 -17.57
N PHE A 104 -5.51 7.99 -17.24
CA PHE A 104 -5.23 6.73 -17.92
C PHE A 104 -6.38 5.73 -17.80
N ILE A 105 -6.99 5.59 -16.62
CA ILE A 105 -8.18 4.76 -16.40
C ILE A 105 -9.34 5.28 -17.26
N LYS A 106 -9.61 6.59 -17.24
CA LYS A 106 -10.68 7.19 -18.04
C LYS A 106 -10.47 7.01 -19.55
N LEU A 107 -9.23 7.14 -20.03
CA LEU A 107 -8.88 6.89 -21.42
C LEU A 107 -9.06 5.40 -21.79
N ASN A 108 -8.73 4.48 -20.88
CA ASN A 108 -8.95 3.05 -21.09
C ASN A 108 -10.44 2.67 -21.00
N ASP A 109 -11.23 3.32 -20.16
CA ASP A 109 -12.67 3.12 -20.10
C ASP A 109 -13.36 3.64 -21.37
N ASN A 110 -12.86 4.73 -21.97
CA ASN A 110 -13.30 5.17 -23.29
C ASN A 110 -13.00 4.10 -24.37
N LYS A 111 -11.87 3.39 -24.29
CA LYS A 111 -11.60 2.25 -25.19
C LYS A 111 -12.55 1.07 -24.98
N LYS A 112 -13.11 0.89 -23.77
CA LYS A 112 -14.16 -0.12 -23.54
C LYS A 112 -15.48 0.27 -24.24
N LEU A 113 -15.74 1.54 -24.51
CA LEU A 113 -16.88 1.93 -25.34
C LEU A 113 -16.73 1.46 -26.80
N ASP A 114 -15.50 1.46 -27.33
CA ASP A 114 -15.25 0.93 -28.68
C ASP A 114 -15.47 -0.57 -28.78
N GLN A 115 -15.23 -1.33 -27.70
CA GLN A 115 -15.60 -2.75 -27.65
C GLN A 115 -17.12 -2.96 -27.82
N LYS A 116 -17.95 -2.07 -27.25
CA LYS A 116 -19.41 -2.11 -27.48
C LYS A 116 -19.78 -1.76 -28.91
N ARG A 117 -19.02 -0.89 -29.56
CA ARG A 117 -19.24 -0.50 -30.97
C ARG A 117 -18.85 -1.62 -31.93
N LEU A 118 -17.71 -2.26 -31.71
CA LEU A 118 -17.29 -3.48 -32.41
C LEU A 118 -18.30 -4.62 -32.23
N TYR A 119 -18.90 -4.74 -31.03
CA TYR A 119 -19.97 -5.72 -30.79
C TYR A 119 -21.19 -5.49 -31.70
N VAL A 120 -21.64 -4.24 -31.83
CA VAL A 120 -22.77 -3.92 -32.73
C VAL A 120 -22.43 -4.27 -34.17
N VAL A 121 -21.22 -3.93 -34.64
CA VAL A 121 -20.76 -4.24 -36.01
C VAL A 121 -20.71 -5.75 -36.27
N PHE A 122 -20.15 -6.55 -35.36
CA PHE A 122 -20.10 -8.01 -35.55
C PHE A 122 -21.48 -8.67 -35.50
N ARG A 123 -22.40 -8.13 -34.68
CA ARG A 123 -23.78 -8.60 -34.63
C ARG A 123 -24.54 -8.29 -35.93
N GLU A 124 -24.33 -7.11 -36.50
CA GLU A 124 -24.89 -6.73 -37.79
C GLU A 124 -24.35 -7.59 -38.95
N GLN A 125 -23.12 -8.11 -38.84
CA GLN A 125 -22.51 -9.04 -39.80
C GLN A 125 -22.99 -10.50 -39.65
N GLY A 126 -23.95 -10.79 -38.77
CA GLY A 126 -24.48 -12.14 -38.59
C GLY A 126 -23.56 -13.09 -37.83
N VAL A 127 -22.54 -12.57 -37.13
CA VAL A 127 -21.69 -13.40 -36.26
C VAL A 127 -22.49 -13.78 -35.01
N ASN A 128 -22.99 -15.01 -34.98
CA ASN A 128 -23.76 -15.54 -33.86
C ASN A 128 -22.85 -15.92 -32.68
N GLY A 129 -22.76 -15.05 -31.67
CA GLY A 129 -22.10 -15.34 -30.39
C GLY A 129 -21.75 -14.08 -29.59
N GLU A 130 -21.86 -14.14 -28.26
CA GLU A 130 -21.42 -13.04 -27.38
C GLU A 130 -19.89 -13.06 -27.22
N PRO A 131 -19.15 -12.06 -27.72
CA PRO A 131 -17.69 -12.15 -27.80
C PRO A 131 -16.98 -11.92 -26.46
N PHE A 132 -17.60 -11.24 -25.47
CA PHE A 132 -17.02 -11.03 -24.14
C PHE A 132 -18.11 -10.92 -23.07
N VAL A 133 -18.13 -11.83 -22.10
CA VAL A 133 -19.06 -11.74 -20.96
C VAL A 133 -18.35 -11.13 -19.75
N PRO A 134 -18.69 -9.90 -19.33
CA PRO A 134 -18.15 -9.33 -18.10
C PRO A 134 -18.61 -10.17 -16.90
N LEU A 135 -17.67 -10.61 -16.07
CA LEU A 135 -17.89 -11.48 -14.90
C LEU A 135 -18.99 -10.97 -13.93
N ILE A 136 -19.21 -9.65 -13.90
CA ILE A 136 -20.21 -8.99 -13.03
C ILE A 136 -21.65 -9.40 -13.37
N GLY A 137 -21.94 -9.87 -14.59
CA GLY A 137 -23.25 -10.43 -14.96
C GLY A 137 -23.40 -11.94 -14.73
N GLN A 138 -22.30 -12.67 -14.51
CA GLN A 138 -22.29 -14.14 -14.37
C GLN A 138 -22.31 -14.61 -12.90
N LEU A 139 -22.29 -13.68 -11.94
CA LEU A 139 -22.24 -13.99 -10.51
C LEU A 139 -23.39 -14.90 -10.03
N SER A 140 -24.60 -14.80 -10.60
CA SER A 140 -25.70 -15.68 -10.21
C SER A 140 -25.47 -17.13 -10.68
N ARG A 141 -24.97 -17.32 -11.91
CA ARG A 141 -24.60 -18.64 -12.46
C ARG A 141 -23.43 -19.24 -11.68
N ILE A 142 -22.43 -18.43 -11.32
CA ILE A 142 -21.33 -18.86 -10.46
C ILE A 142 -21.85 -19.34 -9.10
N ARG A 143 -22.81 -18.62 -8.48
CA ARG A 143 -23.46 -19.06 -7.25
C ARG A 143 -24.21 -20.38 -7.43
N GLN A 144 -24.87 -20.57 -8.58
CA GLN A 144 -25.63 -21.78 -8.87
C GLN A 144 -24.70 -22.99 -9.10
N CYS A 145 -23.60 -22.83 -9.85
CA CYS A 145 -22.56 -23.86 -10.01
C CYS A 145 -21.87 -24.19 -8.68
N ARG A 146 -21.69 -23.20 -7.79
CA ARG A 146 -21.16 -23.44 -6.45
C ARG A 146 -22.13 -24.25 -5.56
N LYS A 147 -23.45 -24.07 -5.71
CA LYS A 147 -24.46 -24.93 -5.03
C LYS A 147 -24.43 -26.37 -5.53
N ILE A 148 -24.14 -26.56 -6.82
CA ILE A 148 -24.06 -27.89 -7.47
C ILE A 148 -22.72 -28.59 -7.17
N GLY A 149 -21.75 -27.88 -6.58
CA GLY A 149 -20.46 -28.46 -6.20
C GLY A 149 -19.46 -28.60 -7.36
N SER A 150 -19.77 -28.05 -8.54
CA SER A 150 -18.85 -28.05 -9.69
C SER A 150 -18.53 -26.65 -10.21
N PRO A 151 -17.78 -25.84 -9.44
CA PRO A 151 -17.26 -24.57 -9.94
C PRO A 151 -16.14 -24.76 -10.98
N MET A 152 -15.45 -25.92 -10.97
CA MET A 152 -14.38 -26.22 -11.92
C MET A 152 -14.90 -26.49 -13.32
N ASP A 153 -16.04 -27.18 -13.48
CA ASP A 153 -16.64 -27.40 -14.81
C ASP A 153 -17.09 -26.07 -15.44
N PHE A 154 -17.53 -25.11 -14.62
CA PHE A 154 -17.87 -23.76 -15.09
C PHE A 154 -16.63 -23.02 -15.58
N HIS A 155 -15.52 -23.09 -14.84
CA HIS A 155 -14.26 -22.48 -15.27
C HIS A 155 -13.66 -23.19 -16.49
N GLN A 156 -13.68 -24.52 -16.56
CA GLN A 156 -13.22 -25.26 -17.74
C GLN A 156 -14.05 -24.92 -18.98
N ASN A 157 -15.39 -24.86 -18.85
CA ASN A 157 -16.24 -24.43 -19.96
C ASN A 157 -15.98 -22.99 -20.38
N LEU A 158 -15.72 -22.08 -19.43
CA LEU A 158 -15.36 -20.69 -19.77
C LEU A 158 -14.00 -20.61 -20.46
N ILE A 159 -12.99 -21.34 -19.96
CA ILE A 159 -11.64 -21.37 -20.53
C ILE A 159 -11.68 -21.96 -21.95
N GLN A 160 -12.40 -23.07 -22.12
CA GLN A 160 -12.57 -23.72 -23.42
C GLN A 160 -13.33 -22.82 -24.41
N LYS A 161 -14.31 -22.05 -23.92
CA LYS A 161 -15.17 -21.20 -24.75
C LYS A 161 -14.52 -19.86 -25.13
N HIS A 162 -13.64 -19.30 -24.31
CA HIS A 162 -13.16 -17.93 -24.50
C HIS A 162 -11.65 -17.77 -24.68
N GLN A 163 -10.85 -18.86 -24.67
CA GLN A 163 -9.40 -18.96 -24.98
C GLN A 163 -8.42 -17.94 -24.33
N THR A 164 -8.83 -16.83 -23.73
CA THR A 164 -7.93 -15.83 -23.16
C THR A 164 -8.67 -14.95 -22.15
N TYR A 165 -8.44 -15.20 -20.85
CA TYR A 165 -8.88 -14.30 -19.77
C TYR A 165 -7.69 -13.53 -19.22
N ILE A 166 -7.64 -12.23 -19.49
CA ILE A 166 -6.76 -11.30 -18.76
C ILE A 166 -7.51 -10.90 -17.49
N TYR A 167 -7.21 -11.57 -16.38
CA TYR A 167 -7.70 -11.13 -15.08
C TYR A 167 -6.98 -9.82 -14.69
N VAL A 168 -7.72 -8.72 -14.61
CA VAL A 168 -7.21 -7.45 -14.08
C VAL A 168 -7.12 -7.55 -12.56
N TRP A 169 -6.06 -8.19 -12.05
CA TRP A 169 -5.69 -8.29 -10.62
C TRP A 169 -4.94 -7.04 -10.11
N PHE A 170 -5.23 -5.85 -10.63
CA PHE A 170 -4.37 -4.69 -10.34
C PHE A 170 -4.50 -4.14 -8.90
N TRP A 171 -5.49 -4.59 -8.12
CA TRP A 171 -5.65 -4.17 -6.72
C TRP A 171 -5.26 -5.23 -5.66
N SER A 172 -5.23 -6.52 -6.02
CA SER A 172 -5.07 -7.59 -5.02
C SER A 172 -3.62 -8.02 -4.76
N CYS A 173 -2.67 -7.73 -5.65
CA CYS A 173 -1.28 -8.18 -5.49
C CYS A 173 -0.56 -7.47 -4.32
N SER A 174 -0.89 -6.21 -4.05
CA SER A 174 -0.24 -5.42 -2.99
C SER A 174 -0.69 -5.83 -1.58
N ALA A 175 -1.95 -6.21 -1.40
CA ALA A 175 -2.47 -6.59 -0.08
C ALA A 175 -1.88 -7.93 0.37
N GLN A 176 -1.81 -8.92 -0.52
CA GLN A 176 -1.29 -10.24 -0.16
C GLN A 176 0.19 -10.19 0.23
N THR A 177 1.01 -9.38 -0.44
CA THR A 177 2.44 -9.24 -0.11
C THR A 177 2.68 -8.53 1.21
N ILE A 178 1.85 -7.54 1.57
CA ILE A 178 1.97 -6.79 2.82
C ILE A 178 1.45 -7.60 4.02
N PHE A 179 0.35 -8.33 3.86
CA PHE A 179 -0.28 -9.06 4.96
C PHE A 179 0.24 -10.49 5.15
N ALA A 180 0.80 -11.14 4.12
CA ALA A 180 1.36 -12.49 4.21
C ALA A 180 2.38 -12.72 5.35
N PRO A 181 3.33 -11.80 5.65
CA PRO A 181 4.27 -12.01 6.75
C PRO A 181 3.64 -11.85 8.14
N ILE A 182 2.56 -11.06 8.28
CA ILE A 182 1.90 -10.80 9.56
C ILE A 182 0.89 -11.91 9.88
N ILE A 183 0.13 -12.32 8.87
CA ILE A 183 -1.07 -13.14 9.04
C ILE A 183 -0.75 -14.63 8.74
N GLY A 184 0.34 -14.89 8.01
CA GLY A 184 0.74 -16.23 7.55
C GLY A 184 0.13 -16.60 6.20
N LYS A 185 0.91 -17.24 5.33
CA LYS A 185 0.51 -17.60 3.95
C LYS A 185 -0.69 -18.56 3.87
N GLN A 186 -0.98 -19.28 4.96
CA GLN A 186 -2.06 -20.27 5.04
C GLN A 186 -3.30 -19.75 5.77
N ASN A 187 -3.35 -18.44 6.09
CA ASN A 187 -4.47 -17.90 6.83
C ASN A 187 -5.73 -17.85 5.96
N LEU A 188 -6.88 -18.07 6.59
CA LEU A 188 -8.20 -18.03 6.00
C LEU A 188 -8.49 -16.73 5.23
N LEU A 189 -7.88 -15.61 5.64
CA LEU A 189 -8.09 -14.32 4.99
C LEU A 189 -7.33 -14.16 3.67
N ILE A 190 -6.32 -15.00 3.43
CA ILE A 190 -5.39 -14.89 2.29
C ILE A 190 -5.49 -16.13 1.39
N SER A 191 -5.83 -17.29 1.96
CA SER A 191 -5.96 -18.51 1.18
C SER A 191 -7.11 -18.41 0.18
N GLU A 192 -6.89 -18.97 -1.01
CA GLU A 192 -7.88 -19.05 -2.08
C GLU A 192 -8.08 -20.52 -2.49
N GLY A 193 -9.22 -20.82 -3.11
CA GLY A 193 -9.52 -22.15 -3.62
C GLY A 193 -9.66 -23.23 -2.53
N TYR A 194 -8.96 -24.35 -2.73
CA TYR A 194 -9.09 -25.55 -1.89
C TYR A 194 -8.68 -25.34 -0.43
N GLU A 195 -7.56 -24.62 -0.20
CA GLU A 195 -7.07 -24.37 1.17
C GLU A 195 -8.04 -23.49 1.96
N HIS A 196 -8.65 -22.51 1.30
CA HIS A 196 -9.70 -21.68 1.91
C HIS A 196 -10.93 -22.51 2.28
N GLU A 197 -11.37 -23.39 1.39
CA GLU A 197 -12.52 -24.26 1.64
C GLU A 197 -12.25 -25.25 2.78
N ARG A 198 -11.05 -25.85 2.80
CA ARG A 198 -10.60 -26.73 3.88
C ARG A 198 -10.57 -25.98 5.22
N ALA A 199 -9.98 -24.79 5.26
CA ALA A 199 -9.93 -23.97 6.46
C ALA A 199 -11.33 -23.56 6.93
N ARG A 200 -12.26 -23.21 6.03
CA ARG A 200 -13.67 -22.97 6.40
C ARG A 200 -14.35 -24.22 6.97
N LYS A 201 -14.13 -25.40 6.39
CA LYS A 201 -14.70 -26.66 6.89
C LYS A 201 -14.17 -27.01 8.28
N MET A 202 -12.91 -26.69 8.57
CA MET A 202 -12.33 -26.87 9.90
C MET A 202 -12.85 -25.86 10.93
N ILE A 203 -13.04 -24.61 10.51
CA ILE A 203 -13.39 -23.50 11.42
C ILE A 203 -14.89 -23.43 11.70
N ASN A 204 -15.74 -23.65 10.69
CA ASN A 204 -17.20 -23.52 10.83
C ASN A 204 -17.82 -24.33 11.99
N PRO A 205 -17.41 -25.58 12.28
CA PRO A 205 -17.96 -26.34 13.39
C PRO A 205 -17.70 -25.70 14.78
N ALA A 206 -16.61 -24.94 14.93
CA ALA A 206 -16.34 -24.20 16.16
C ALA A 206 -17.34 -23.06 16.40
N PHE A 207 -18.01 -22.58 15.35
CA PHE A 207 -18.99 -21.49 15.39
C PHE A 207 -20.45 -21.97 15.50
N TYR A 208 -20.68 -23.24 15.84
CA TYR A 208 -22.04 -23.69 16.15
C TYR A 208 -22.57 -23.06 17.44
N HIS A 209 -23.89 -22.87 17.49
CA HIS A 209 -24.58 -22.18 18.59
C HIS A 209 -24.26 -22.78 19.97
N THR A 210 -24.08 -24.10 20.06
CA THR A 210 -23.70 -24.80 21.29
C THR A 210 -22.32 -24.38 21.81
N ASN A 211 -21.33 -24.24 20.90
CA ASN A 211 -19.96 -23.83 21.21
C ASN A 211 -19.87 -22.33 21.47
N LEU A 212 -20.67 -21.53 20.77
CA LEU A 212 -20.75 -20.09 21.03
C LEU A 212 -21.29 -19.80 22.44
N LYS A 213 -22.29 -20.55 22.90
CA LYS A 213 -22.86 -20.39 24.24
C LYS A 213 -21.83 -20.65 25.34
N SER A 214 -20.95 -21.65 25.18
CA SER A 214 -19.87 -21.92 26.14
C SER A 214 -18.73 -20.90 26.05
N MET A 215 -18.45 -20.34 24.86
CA MET A 215 -17.49 -19.24 24.73
C MET A 215 -17.97 -17.97 25.44
N VAL A 216 -19.26 -17.64 25.34
CA VAL A 216 -19.83 -16.45 25.99
C VAL A 216 -19.64 -16.50 27.51
N SER A 217 -19.87 -17.66 28.15
CA SER A 217 -19.67 -17.77 29.60
C SER A 217 -18.22 -17.54 30.02
N ILE A 218 -17.25 -18.06 29.24
CA ILE A 218 -15.82 -17.84 29.49
C ILE A 218 -15.48 -16.35 29.38
N ILE A 219 -15.97 -15.67 28.34
CA ILE A 219 -15.72 -14.24 28.14
C ILE A 219 -16.33 -13.41 29.29
N THR A 220 -17.55 -13.74 29.73
CA THR A 220 -18.18 -13.03 30.85
C THR A 220 -17.45 -13.26 32.16
N ASP A 221 -16.94 -14.46 32.41
CA ASP A 221 -16.20 -14.79 33.62
C ASP A 221 -14.84 -14.10 33.65
N GLN A 222 -14.13 -14.02 32.52
CA GLN A 222 -12.89 -13.24 32.43
C GLN A 222 -13.14 -11.74 32.66
N LYS A 223 -14.21 -11.20 32.07
CA LYS A 223 -14.58 -9.79 32.26
C LYS A 223 -14.88 -9.47 33.73
N ARG A 224 -15.54 -10.37 34.46
CA ARG A 224 -15.80 -10.21 35.90
C ARG A 224 -14.54 -10.23 36.75
N LYS A 225 -13.48 -10.93 36.33
CA LYS A 225 -12.19 -10.99 37.07
C LYS A 225 -11.31 -9.77 36.86
N THR A 226 -11.55 -9.00 35.79
CA THR A 226 -10.71 -7.84 35.42
C THR A 226 -11.27 -6.53 36.00
N ILE A 227 -12.51 -6.54 36.48
CA ILE A 227 -13.17 -5.44 37.18
C ILE A 227 -13.03 -5.66 38.67
#